data_AF-A0A2V5PXE5-F1
#
_entry.id   AF-A0A2V5PXE5-F1
#
_cell.length_a   1.000
_cell.length_b   1.000
_cell.length_c   1.000
_cell.angle_alpha   90.00
_cell.angle_beta   90.00
_cell.angle_gamma   90.00
#
_symmetry.space_group_name_H-M   'P 1'
#
loop_
_entity.id
_entity.type
_entity.pdbx_description
1 polymer ?
#
loop_
_entity_poly.entity_id
_entity_poly.type
_entity_poly.pdbx_seq_one_letter_code
_entity_poly.pdbx_strand_id
1 'polypeptide(L)'
;MYRDLVDNQSISWAIGIIDSVEIDAINILRATHKAMRAAIGALNLRPDHVLIDGLPVFPFPLPQTTIVDGDCFSLSIAAASVIAKVTRDTIMRDFCARFPQY
;
A
#
# COMPACT_ATOMS: atom_id res chain seq x y z
N MET A 1 -13.46 -9.96 -6.27
CA MET A 1 -12.17 -9.97 -5.53
C MET A 1 -11.91 -8.67 -4.76
N TYR A 2 -11.72 -7.50 -5.40
CA TYR A 2 -11.49 -6.24 -4.66
C TYR A 2 -12.64 -5.88 -3.68
N ARG A 3 -13.89 -5.92 -4.16
CA ARG A 3 -15.06 -5.69 -3.29
C ARG A 3 -15.13 -6.69 -2.14
N ASP A 4 -14.86 -7.96 -2.41
CA ASP A 4 -14.85 -9.02 -1.39
C ASP A 4 -13.78 -8.77 -0.30
N LEU A 5 -12.67 -8.08 -0.61
CA LEU A 5 -11.66 -7.71 0.38
C LEU A 5 -12.08 -6.47 1.19
N VAL A 6 -12.71 -5.49 0.54
CA VAL A 6 -13.05 -4.20 1.14
C VAL A 6 -14.35 -4.23 1.94
N ASP A 7 -15.35 -4.99 1.47
CA ASP A 7 -16.68 -5.10 2.07
C ASP A 7 -16.72 -6.15 3.20
N ASN A 8 -15.67 -6.96 3.32
CA ASN A 8 -15.57 -7.99 4.36
C ASN A 8 -15.10 -7.37 5.68
N GLN A 9 -16.03 -7.28 6.63
CA GLN A 9 -15.81 -6.69 7.96
C GLN A 9 -14.75 -7.42 8.80
N SER A 10 -14.38 -8.66 8.44
CA SER A 10 -13.30 -9.38 9.13
C SER A 10 -11.90 -8.96 8.67
N ILE A 11 -11.79 -8.19 7.57
CA ILE A 11 -10.53 -7.73 7.00
C ILE A 11 -10.36 -6.24 7.33
N SER A 12 -9.36 -5.91 8.13
CA SER A 12 -8.93 -4.53 8.34
C SER A 12 -7.91 -4.15 7.26
N TRP A 13 -8.14 -3.04 6.58
CA TRP A 13 -7.23 -2.50 5.56
C TRP A 13 -7.13 -0.98 5.65
N ALA A 14 -6.03 -0.43 5.14
CA ALA A 14 -5.77 0.99 5.09
C ALA A 14 -4.82 1.31 3.93
N ILE A 15 -4.80 2.57 3.48
CA ILE A 15 -4.03 3.01 2.32
C ILE A 15 -3.17 4.21 2.70
N GLY A 16 -1.89 4.15 2.34
CA GLY A 16 -0.98 5.29 2.37
C GLY A 16 -0.77 5.84 0.96
N ILE A 17 -1.00 7.14 0.78
CA ILE A 17 -0.80 7.84 -0.50
C ILE A 17 0.28 8.90 -0.29
N ILE A 18 1.25 8.96 -1.21
CA ILE A 18 2.28 9.99 -1.28
C ILE A 18 2.18 10.65 -2.64
N ASP A 19 2.19 11.97 -2.68
CA ASP A 19 2.10 12.74 -3.91
C ASP A 19 3.43 12.78 -4.67
N SER A 20 3.37 13.15 -5.96
CA SER A 20 4.55 13.19 -6.83
C SER A 20 5.59 14.22 -6.39
N VAL A 21 5.17 15.37 -5.85
CA VAL A 21 6.09 16.43 -5.40
C VAL A 21 6.92 15.93 -4.22
N GLU A 22 6.28 15.20 -3.30
CA GLU A 22 6.99 14.55 -2.21
C GLU A 22 7.92 13.43 -2.71
N ILE A 23 7.47 12.59 -3.66
CA ILE A 23 8.32 11.54 -4.25
C ILE A 23 9.60 12.14 -4.84
N ASP A 24 9.49 13.25 -5.56
CA ASP A 24 10.64 13.94 -6.17
C ASP A 24 11.60 14.50 -5.10
N ALA A 25 11.06 14.95 -3.96
CA ALA A 25 11.86 15.50 -2.87
C ALA A 25 12.65 14.44 -2.08
N ILE A 26 12.06 13.26 -1.84
CA ILE A 26 12.65 12.24 -0.95
C ILE A 26 13.13 10.97 -1.66
N ASN A 27 12.86 10.81 -2.96
CA ASN A 27 13.02 9.60 -3.78
C ASN A 27 11.94 8.51 -3.57
N ILE A 28 11.79 7.67 -4.61
CA ILE A 28 10.74 6.64 -4.67
C ILE A 28 10.84 5.59 -3.57
N LEU A 29 12.05 5.22 -3.13
CA LEU A 29 12.24 4.22 -2.07
C LEU A 29 11.76 4.78 -0.72
N ARG A 30 12.18 6.00 -0.37
CA ARG A 30 11.76 6.64 0.88
C ARG A 30 10.28 7.00 0.87
N ALA A 31 9.74 7.40 -0.28
CA ALA A 31 8.31 7.62 -0.46
C ALA A 31 7.50 6.33 -0.26
N THR A 32 7.97 5.21 -0.82
CA THR A 32 7.35 3.89 -0.60
C THR A 32 7.34 3.52 0.87
N HIS A 33 8.46 3.68 1.58
CA HIS A 33 8.54 3.45 3.02
C HIS A 33 7.61 4.37 3.82
N LYS A 34 7.48 5.64 3.40
CA LYS A 34 6.57 6.61 4.03
C LYS A 34 5.11 6.21 3.82
N ALA A 35 4.74 5.78 2.61
CA ALA A 35 3.40 5.27 2.29
C ALA A 35 3.05 4.04 3.14
N MET A 36 3.96 3.07 3.25
CA MET A 36 3.75 1.86 4.06
C MET A 36 3.55 2.20 5.55
N ARG A 37 4.35 3.13 6.10
CA ARG A 37 4.15 3.61 7.47
C ARG A 37 2.81 4.33 7.65
N ALA A 38 2.42 5.18 6.70
CA ALA A 38 1.15 5.87 6.74
C ALA A 38 -0.03 4.89 6.69
N ALA A 39 0.04 3.84 5.86
CA ALA A 39 -0.96 2.79 5.79
C ALA A 39 -1.12 2.06 7.13
N ILE A 40 -0.02 1.67 7.77
CA ILE A 40 -0.07 1.05 9.11
C ILE A 40 -0.64 2.00 10.17
N GLY A 41 -0.25 3.28 10.13
CA GLY A 41 -0.76 4.27 11.09
C GLY A 41 -2.25 4.57 10.93
N ALA A 42 -2.82 4.34 9.75
CA ALA A 42 -4.24 4.51 9.45
C ALA A 42 -5.06 3.23 9.68
N LEU A 43 -4.41 2.11 10.01
CA LEU A 43 -5.09 0.84 10.25
C LEU A 43 -5.75 0.86 11.64
N ASN A 44 -7.06 0.58 11.70
CA ASN A 44 -7.81 0.58 12.96
C ASN A 44 -7.34 -0.49 13.95
N LEU A 45 -6.88 -1.63 13.43
CA LEU A 45 -6.30 -2.72 14.21
C LEU A 45 -4.79 -2.71 14.04
N ARG A 46 -4.06 -2.60 15.15
CA ARG A 46 -2.59 -2.68 15.13
C ARG A 46 -2.17 -4.15 15.01
N PRO A 47 -1.46 -4.55 13.94
CA PRO A 47 -1.00 -5.92 13.79
C PRO A 47 0.23 -6.18 14.67
N ASP A 48 0.40 -7.42 15.12
CA ASP A 48 1.58 -7.85 15.87
C ASP A 48 2.82 -8.03 14.98
N HIS A 49 2.61 -8.35 13.70
CA HIS A 49 3.66 -8.61 12.71
C HIS A 49 3.20 -8.21 11.32
N VAL A 50 4.12 -7.73 10.47
CA VAL A 50 3.83 -7.31 9.10
C VAL A 50 4.61 -8.15 8.09
N LEU A 51 3.94 -8.57 7.01
CA LEU A 51 4.58 -9.18 5.84
C LEU A 51 4.74 -8.11 4.77
N ILE A 52 5.96 -7.92 4.28
CA ILE A 52 6.30 -6.88 3.31
C ILE A 52 6.78 -7.55 2.02
N ASP A 53 6.24 -7.11 0.90
CA ASP A 53 6.73 -7.51 -0.42
C ASP A 53 7.99 -6.70 -0.77
N GLY A 54 9.11 -7.40 -1.01
CA GLY A 54 10.38 -6.79 -1.38
C GLY A 54 11.25 -6.37 -0.19
N LEU A 55 11.70 -5.12 -0.17
CA LEU A 55 12.76 -4.65 0.74
C LEU A 55 12.25 -4.31 2.15
N PRO A 56 13.11 -4.45 3.18
CA PRO A 56 12.74 -4.09 4.54
C PRO A 56 12.56 -2.58 4.69
N VAL A 57 11.47 -2.20 5.36
CA VAL A 57 11.15 -0.81 5.62
C VAL A 57 11.90 -0.35 6.86
N PHE A 58 12.59 0.78 6.75
CA PHE A 58 13.22 1.45 7.89
C PHE A 58 12.95 2.96 7.86
N PRO A 59 12.70 3.58 9.03
CA PRO A 59 12.30 2.96 10.30
C PRO A 59 10.89 2.32 10.20
N PHE A 60 10.61 1.28 10.97
CA PHE A 60 9.29 0.63 11.04
C PHE A 60 8.95 0.23 12.49
N PRO A 61 7.74 0.53 12.99
CA PRO A 61 7.40 0.39 14.42
C PRO A 61 6.98 -1.03 14.83
N LEU A 62 6.97 -1.98 13.90
CA LEU A 62 6.48 -3.34 14.10
C LEU A 62 7.50 -4.37 13.61
N PRO A 63 7.50 -5.59 14.18
CA PRO A 63 8.19 -6.72 13.58
C PRO A 63 7.75 -6.92 12.13
N GLN A 64 8.71 -7.12 11.23
CA GLN A 64 8.46 -7.30 9.81
C GLN A 64 9.21 -8.49 9.24
N THR A 65 8.56 -9.20 8.32
CA THR A 65 9.19 -10.22 7.47
C THR A 65 9.06 -9.79 6.03
N THR A 66 10.19 -9.68 5.35
CA THR A 66 10.26 -9.37 3.92
C THR A 66 10.25 -10.64 3.11
N ILE A 67 9.42 -10.69 2.08
CA ILE A 67 9.31 -11.81 1.15
C ILE A 67 9.48 -11.24 -0.25
N VAL A 68 10.42 -11.77 -1.02
CA VAL A 68 10.56 -11.44 -2.45
C VAL A 68 9.46 -12.17 -3.22
N ASP A 69 8.75 -11.46 -4.09
CA ASP A 69 7.55 -11.96 -4.80
C ASP A 69 6.49 -12.46 -3.82
N GLY A 70 6.28 -11.69 -2.75
CA GLY A 70 5.47 -12.12 -1.61
C GLY A 70 3.99 -12.30 -1.95
N ASP A 71 3.51 -11.68 -3.03
CA ASP A 71 2.16 -11.83 -3.54
C ASP A 71 1.84 -13.26 -4.01
N CYS A 72 2.86 -14.00 -4.44
CA CYS A 72 2.74 -15.40 -4.86
C CYS A 72 2.65 -16.37 -3.67
N PHE A 73 3.15 -15.96 -2.50
CA PHE A 73 3.28 -16.83 -1.31
C PHE A 73 2.36 -16.45 -0.16
N SER A 74 1.87 -15.21 -0.11
CA SER A 74 1.08 -14.67 0.98
C SER A 74 -0.22 -14.05 0.48
N LEU A 75 -1.34 -14.60 0.93
CA LEU A 75 -2.67 -14.06 0.66
C LEU A 75 -2.82 -12.63 1.17
N SER A 76 -2.20 -12.29 2.30
CA SER A 76 -2.24 -10.93 2.86
C SER A 76 -1.49 -9.94 1.97
N ILE A 77 -0.34 -10.34 1.41
CA ILE A 77 0.40 -9.51 0.45
C ILE A 77 -0.40 -9.38 -0.84
N ALA A 78 -0.93 -10.48 -1.38
CA ALA A 78 -1.76 -10.45 -2.59
C ALA A 78 -2.99 -9.54 -2.43
N ALA A 79 -3.67 -9.62 -1.28
CA ALA A 79 -4.80 -8.75 -0.95
C ALA A 79 -4.40 -7.27 -0.91
N ALA A 80 -3.28 -6.95 -0.25
CA ALA A 80 -2.74 -5.59 -0.20
C ALA A 80 -2.39 -5.06 -1.61
N SER A 81 -1.75 -5.88 -2.44
CA SER A 81 -1.41 -5.54 -3.83
C SER A 81 -2.65 -5.24 -4.68
N VAL A 82 -3.72 -6.02 -4.53
CA VAL A 82 -5.00 -5.79 -5.23
C VAL A 82 -5.64 -4.47 -4.79
N ILE A 83 -5.68 -4.20 -3.48
CA ILE A 83 -6.22 -2.94 -2.94
C ILE A 83 -5.41 -1.75 -3.44
N ALA A 84 -4.07 -1.83 -3.38
CA ALA A 84 -3.18 -0.77 -3.85
C ALA A 84 -3.36 -0.50 -5.35
N LYS A 85 -3.38 -1.54 -6.18
CA LYS A 85 -3.54 -1.44 -7.64
C LYS A 85 -4.87 -0.81 -8.02
N VAL A 86 -5.99 -1.30 -7.47
CA VAL A 86 -7.32 -0.78 -7.79
C VAL A 86 -7.47 0.68 -7.34
N THR A 87 -6.91 1.03 -6.19
CA THR A 87 -6.92 2.41 -5.69
C THR A 87 -6.12 3.32 -6.61
N ARG A 88 -4.88 2.94 -6.96
CA ARG A 88 -4.04 3.71 -7.88
C ARG A 88 -4.72 3.90 -9.22
N ASP A 89 -5.27 2.84 -9.81
CA ASP A 89 -5.94 2.91 -11.11
C ASP A 89 -7.19 3.80 -11.05
N THR A 90 -7.88 3.87 -9.91
CA THR A 90 -9.02 4.77 -9.70
C THR A 90 -8.57 6.23 -9.63
N ILE A 91 -7.48 6.52 -8.91
CA ILE A 91 -6.89 7.87 -8.85
C ILE A 91 -6.40 8.30 -10.25
N MET A 92 -5.74 7.41 -10.99
CA MET A 92 -5.27 7.71 -12.35
C MET A 92 -6.42 7.95 -13.32
N ARG A 93 -7.55 7.25 -13.18
CA ARG A 93 -8.76 7.52 -13.97
C ARG A 93 -9.35 8.90 -13.69
N ASP A 94 -9.38 9.33 -12.43
CA ASP A 94 -9.79 10.70 -12.07
C ASP A 94 -8.86 11.75 -12.70
N PHE A 95 -7.54 11.53 -12.63
CA PHE A 95 -6.59 12.41 -13.27
C PHE A 95 -6.71 12.42 -14.80
N CYS A 96 -6.93 11.28 -15.44
CA CYS A 96 -7.17 11.20 -16.88
C CYS A 96 -8.39 12.03 -17.30
N ALA A 97 -9.48 11.99 -16.52
CA ALA A 97 -10.65 12.82 -16.78
C ALA A 97 -10.37 14.33 -16.60
N ARG A 98 -9.52 14.70 -15.64
CA ARG A 98 -9.15 16.09 -15.35
C ARG A 98 -8.10 16.65 -16.31
N PHE A 99 -7.21 15.79 -16.81
CA PHE A 99 -6.10 16.13 -17.68
C PHE A 99 -6.12 15.24 -18.93
N PRO A 100 -7.12 15.36 -19.81
CA PRO A 100 -7.35 14.46 -20.94
C PRO A 100 -6.26 14.51 -22.03
N GLN A 101 -5.27 15.38 -21.86
CA GLN A 101 -4.16 15.59 -22.80
C GLN A 101 -2.95 14.69 -22.46
N TYR A 102 -3.04 13.97 -21.34
CA TYR A 102 -2.04 13.02 -20.82
C TYR A 102 -2.61 11.60 -20.78
#